data_AF-A0A7V3RSM5-F1
#
_entry.id   AF-A0A7V3RSM5-F1
#
_cell.length_a   1.000
_cell.length_b   1.000
_cell.length_c   1.000
_cell.angle_alpha   90.00
_cell.angle_beta   90.00
_cell.angle_gamma   90.00
#
_symmetry.space_group_name_H-M   'P 1'
#
loop_
_entity.id
_entity.type
_entity.pdbx_description
1 polymer ?
#
loop_
_entity_poly.entity_id
_entity_poly.type
_entity_poly.pdbx_seq_one_letter_code
_entity_poly.pdbx_strand_id
1 'polypeptide(L)'
;MNNAYFDALFFIGLPYVSLFTFFLAAIVRYRTRGFTYSSLSSQFLENRQHFWALMPFHYGILTVLTVHFAAFLIPRQVVWWSSVPARLWIMEIGMLAAGLLTLAGLAAAMLRRRTNHKIAIVTSPADWIILMLLLAQATSGIGIAMMHPWGSSWFAIAVTPYLRSVATLNPTLTVVGAMPWMVKLHIINAFLVIGFLPFTRLVHVLVAPIPYLWRRPQVVRWYRRPAAARS
;
A
#
# COMPACT_ATOMS: atom_id res chain seq x y z
N MET A 1 -32.63 -2.47 7.41
CA MET A 1 -32.46 -1.38 8.40
C MET A 1 -30.96 -1.22 8.69
N ASN A 2 -30.44 0.02 8.73
CA ASN A 2 -29.07 0.44 9.09
C ASN A 2 -27.86 0.38 8.12
N ASN A 3 -27.98 0.08 6.81
CA ASN A 3 -26.80 0.17 5.92
C ASN A 3 -26.32 1.61 5.66
N ALA A 4 -27.22 2.61 5.60
CA ALA A 4 -26.85 3.97 5.22
C ALA A 4 -25.88 4.65 6.20
N TYR A 5 -26.08 4.46 7.52
CA TYR A 5 -25.21 5.04 8.54
C TYR A 5 -23.82 4.39 8.55
N PHE A 6 -23.75 3.06 8.42
CA PHE A 6 -22.47 2.36 8.32
C PHE A 6 -21.75 2.70 7.02
N ASP A 7 -22.47 2.76 5.89
CA ASP A 7 -21.88 3.16 4.61
C ASP A 7 -21.33 4.60 4.68
N ALA A 8 -22.05 5.54 5.32
CA ALA A 8 -21.54 6.89 5.55
C ALA A 8 -20.31 6.90 6.47
N LEU A 9 -20.33 6.16 7.57
CA LEU A 9 -19.18 6.07 8.48
C LEU A 9 -17.93 5.54 7.77
N PHE A 10 -18.07 4.45 7.01
CA PHE A 10 -16.93 3.74 6.43
C PHE A 10 -16.47 4.27 5.06
N PHE A 11 -17.35 4.88 4.28
CA PHE A 11 -17.03 5.36 2.93
C PHE A 11 -17.08 6.89 2.79
N ILE A 12 -17.45 7.62 3.85
CA ILE A 12 -17.30 9.08 3.94
C ILE A 12 -16.36 9.43 5.09
N GLY A 13 -16.70 9.04 6.33
CA GLY A 13 -15.94 9.43 7.53
C GLY A 13 -14.52 8.85 7.57
N LEU A 14 -14.41 7.52 7.47
CA LEU A 14 -13.14 6.80 7.57
C LEU A 14 -12.09 7.28 6.56
N PRO A 15 -12.39 7.49 5.26
CA PRO A 15 -11.42 8.03 4.30
C PRO A 15 -10.76 9.33 4.78
N TYR A 16 -11.56 10.30 5.24
CA TYR A 16 -11.02 11.59 5.70
C TYR A 16 -10.24 11.46 7.02
N VAL A 17 -10.72 10.67 7.97
CA VAL A 17 -10.01 10.41 9.23
C VAL A 17 -8.66 9.75 8.95
N SER A 18 -8.62 8.73 8.09
CA SER A 18 -7.41 8.04 7.69
C SER A 18 -6.42 8.94 6.96
N LEU A 19 -6.88 9.74 5.99
CA LEU A 19 -6.02 10.65 5.23
C LEU A 19 -5.49 11.78 6.11
N PHE A 20 -6.35 12.41 6.92
CA PHE A 20 -5.95 13.46 7.84
C PHE A 20 -4.90 12.94 8.85
N THR A 21 -5.16 11.78 9.45
CA THR A 21 -4.24 11.14 10.40
C THR A 21 -2.92 10.78 9.72
N PHE A 22 -2.99 10.21 8.50
CA PHE A 22 -1.82 9.88 7.69
C PHE A 22 -0.93 11.12 7.49
N PHE A 23 -1.47 12.20 6.93
CA PHE A 23 -0.68 13.39 6.63
C PHE A 23 -0.13 14.05 7.90
N LEU A 24 -0.98 14.25 8.90
CA LEU A 24 -0.58 14.90 10.15
C LEU A 24 0.53 14.12 10.86
N ALA A 25 0.31 12.83 11.12
CA ALA A 25 1.26 12.02 11.87
C ALA A 25 2.54 11.74 11.07
N ALA A 26 2.46 11.58 9.74
CA ALA A 26 3.64 11.43 8.89
C ALA A 26 4.53 12.68 8.96
N ILE A 27 3.95 13.87 8.75
CA ILE A 27 4.68 15.14 8.77
C ILE A 27 5.29 15.39 10.15
N VAL A 28 4.51 15.21 11.22
CA VAL A 28 4.98 15.39 12.60
C VAL A 28 6.12 14.42 12.91
N ARG A 29 5.96 13.12 12.60
CA ARG A 29 7.01 12.11 12.84
C ARG A 29 8.27 12.40 12.03
N TYR A 30 8.14 12.84 10.78
CA TYR A 30 9.29 13.17 9.93
C TYR A 30 10.08 14.36 10.49
N ARG A 31 9.38 15.43 10.90
CA ARG A 31 10.00 16.66 11.40
C ARG A 31 10.58 16.52 12.81
N THR A 32 9.90 15.79 13.69
CA THR A 32 10.30 15.70 15.11
C THR A 32 11.14 14.46 15.43
N ARG A 33 11.00 13.38 14.65
CA ARG A 33 11.61 12.07 14.92
C ARG A 33 12.15 11.42 13.64
N GLY A 34 12.86 12.21 12.83
CA GLY A 34 13.36 11.79 11.51
C GLY A 34 14.18 10.50 11.51
N PHE A 35 14.94 10.19 12.56
CA PHE A 35 15.69 8.92 12.67
C PHE A 35 14.79 7.67 12.73
N THR A 36 13.51 7.82 13.07
CA THR A 36 12.54 6.72 13.09
C THR A 36 11.94 6.44 11.71
N TYR A 37 12.21 7.25 10.69
CA TYR A 37 11.83 7.01 9.31
C TYR A 37 12.79 6.00 8.67
N SER A 38 12.57 4.72 8.97
CA SER A 38 13.43 3.62 8.52
C SER A 38 12.60 2.38 8.21
N SER A 39 13.15 1.49 7.37
CA SER A 39 12.58 0.16 7.12
C SER A 39 12.67 -0.75 8.35
N LEU A 40 13.50 -0.41 9.34
CA LEU A 40 13.77 -1.24 10.53
C LEU A 40 14.16 -2.67 10.13
N SER A 41 15.14 -2.81 9.22
CA SER A 41 15.52 -4.11 8.69
C SER A 41 15.99 -5.07 9.80
N SER A 42 15.51 -6.31 9.75
CA SER A 42 15.95 -7.40 10.62
C SER A 42 16.80 -8.44 9.89
N GLN A 43 17.31 -8.07 8.70
CA GLN A 43 18.14 -8.93 7.85
C GLN A 43 19.47 -9.30 8.50
N PHE A 44 20.07 -8.38 9.26
CA PHE A 44 21.34 -8.61 9.95
C PHE A 44 21.24 -9.74 10.98
N LEU A 45 20.09 -9.86 11.66
CA LEU A 45 19.85 -10.90 12.67
C LEU A 45 19.64 -12.28 12.04
N GLU A 46 19.03 -12.31 10.87
CA GLU A 46 18.78 -13.52 10.09
C GLU A 46 18.47 -13.13 8.63
N ASN A 47 19.25 -13.64 7.67
CA ASN A 47 19.14 -13.24 6.26
C ASN A 47 18.51 -14.31 5.34
N ARG A 48 18.70 -15.60 5.64
CA ARG A 48 18.34 -16.71 4.74
C ARG A 48 16.82 -16.76 4.51
N GLN A 49 16.03 -16.82 5.58
CA GLN A 49 14.56 -16.78 5.50
C GLN A 49 14.06 -15.38 5.12
N HIS A 50 14.78 -14.34 5.55
CA HIS A 50 14.43 -12.95 5.24
C HIS A 50 14.37 -12.68 3.73
N PHE A 51 15.36 -13.13 2.97
CA PHE A 51 15.40 -12.96 1.51
C PHE A 51 14.18 -13.60 0.83
N TRP A 52 13.93 -14.87 1.13
CA TRP A 52 12.83 -15.63 0.54
C TRP A 52 11.44 -15.17 0.98
N ALA A 53 11.33 -14.51 2.14
CA ALA A 53 10.07 -13.88 2.55
C ALA A 53 9.87 -12.51 1.89
N LEU A 54 10.87 -11.64 1.95
CA LEU A 54 10.69 -10.25 1.53
C LEU A 54 10.78 -10.03 0.02
N MET A 55 11.54 -10.83 -0.73
CA MET A 55 11.58 -10.68 -2.19
C MET A 55 10.22 -10.93 -2.86
N PRO A 56 9.55 -12.09 -2.68
CA PRO A 56 8.23 -12.30 -3.26
C PRO A 56 7.19 -11.32 -2.73
N PHE A 57 7.27 -10.97 -1.43
CA PHE A 57 6.38 -9.94 -0.86
C PHE A 57 6.52 -8.60 -1.58
N HIS A 58 7.74 -8.06 -1.72
CA HIS A 58 7.95 -6.75 -2.32
C HIS A 58 7.66 -6.75 -3.83
N TYR A 59 8.11 -7.76 -4.58
CA TYR A 59 7.80 -7.83 -6.01
C TYR A 59 6.29 -7.95 -6.27
N GLY A 60 5.60 -8.78 -5.47
CA GLY A 60 4.16 -8.90 -5.53
C GLY A 60 3.46 -7.57 -5.22
N ILE A 61 3.71 -6.99 -4.04
CA ILE A 61 2.95 -5.82 -3.58
C ILE A 61 3.24 -4.59 -4.45
N LEU A 62 4.48 -4.41 -4.91
CA LEU A 62 4.82 -3.30 -5.82
C LEU A 62 4.09 -3.43 -7.15
N THR A 63 3.99 -4.65 -7.68
CA THR A 63 3.23 -4.93 -8.92
C THR A 63 1.74 -4.63 -8.72
N VAL A 64 1.13 -5.18 -7.66
CA VAL A 64 -0.30 -4.97 -7.34
C VAL A 64 -0.60 -3.48 -7.14
N LEU A 65 0.21 -2.78 -6.35
CA LEU A 65 0.02 -1.34 -6.09
C LEU A 65 0.18 -0.54 -7.37
N THR A 66 1.18 -0.84 -8.21
CA THR A 66 1.41 -0.14 -9.48
C THR A 66 0.18 -0.23 -10.38
N VAL A 67 -0.42 -1.41 -10.51
CA VAL A 67 -1.63 -1.57 -11.33
C VAL A 67 -2.84 -0.85 -10.70
N HIS A 68 -3.01 -0.88 -9.37
CA HIS A 68 -4.04 -0.09 -8.69
C HIS A 68 -3.88 1.41 -8.95
N PHE A 69 -2.66 1.94 -8.83
CA PHE A 69 -2.36 3.34 -9.13
C PHE A 69 -2.62 3.67 -10.60
N ALA A 70 -2.23 2.79 -11.54
CA ALA A 70 -2.53 2.98 -12.96
C ALA A 70 -4.04 3.03 -13.22
N ALA A 71 -4.82 2.11 -12.63
CA ALA A 71 -6.28 2.09 -12.79
C ALA A 71 -6.98 3.32 -12.19
N PHE A 72 -6.40 3.94 -11.17
CA PHE A 72 -6.88 5.20 -10.60
C PHE A 72 -6.49 6.45 -11.43
N LEU A 73 -5.22 6.52 -11.86
CA LEU A 73 -4.67 7.67 -12.56
C LEU A 73 -5.12 7.74 -14.03
N ILE A 74 -5.11 6.61 -14.73
CA ILE A 74 -5.41 6.48 -16.16
C ILE A 74 -6.53 5.45 -16.42
N PRO A 75 -7.72 5.61 -15.81
CA PRO A 75 -8.80 4.63 -15.86
C PRO A 75 -9.25 4.32 -17.30
N ARG A 76 -9.30 5.33 -18.17
CA ARG A 76 -9.72 5.17 -19.58
C ARG A 76 -8.78 4.25 -20.34
N GLN A 77 -7.47 4.37 -20.11
CA GLN A 77 -6.44 3.54 -20.73
C GLN A 77 -6.51 2.11 -20.22
N VAL A 78 -6.79 1.91 -18.93
CA VAL A 78 -6.98 0.56 -18.37
C VAL A 78 -8.21 -0.12 -18.96
N VAL A 79 -9.34 0.58 -19.09
CA VAL A 79 -10.54 0.04 -19.75
C VAL A 79 -10.27 -0.26 -21.22
N TRP A 80 -9.57 0.61 -21.94
CA TRP A 80 -9.19 0.37 -23.34
C TRP A 80 -8.25 -0.83 -23.48
N TRP A 81 -7.28 -1.02 -22.58
CA TRP A 81 -6.42 -2.19 -22.58
C TRP A 81 -7.24 -3.47 -22.38
N SER A 82 -8.14 -3.41 -21.40
CA SER A 82 -9.03 -4.49 -20.97
C SER A 82 -10.12 -4.86 -21.96
N SER A 83 -10.39 -4.04 -22.98
CA SER A 83 -11.42 -4.34 -23.99
C SER A 83 -11.03 -5.47 -24.94
N VAL A 84 -9.74 -5.85 -24.98
CA VAL A 84 -9.26 -6.99 -25.77
C VAL A 84 -9.09 -8.19 -24.82
N PRO A 85 -9.78 -9.32 -25.05
CA PRO A 85 -9.81 -10.45 -24.13
C PRO A 85 -8.41 -10.96 -23.73
N ALA A 86 -7.49 -11.12 -24.68
CA ALA A 86 -6.14 -11.59 -24.38
C ALA A 86 -5.39 -10.66 -23.40
N ARG A 87 -5.51 -9.34 -23.59
CA ARG A 87 -4.87 -8.33 -22.73
C ARG A 87 -5.49 -8.26 -21.34
N LEU A 88 -6.81 -8.43 -21.26
CA LEU A 88 -7.55 -8.55 -20.02
C LEU A 88 -7.07 -9.76 -19.21
N TRP A 89 -7.03 -10.95 -19.84
CA TRP A 89 -6.56 -12.17 -19.18
C TRP A 89 -5.12 -12.06 -18.67
N ILE A 90 -4.21 -11.50 -19.48
CA ILE A 90 -2.82 -11.27 -19.05
C ILE A 90 -2.77 -10.41 -17.79
N MET A 91 -3.57 -9.33 -17.74
CA MET A 91 -3.59 -8.42 -16.61
C MET A 91 -4.24 -9.06 -15.37
N GLU A 92 -5.38 -9.73 -15.51
CA GLU A 92 -6.07 -10.39 -14.38
C GLU A 92 -5.23 -11.53 -13.79
N ILE A 93 -4.66 -12.40 -14.63
CA ILE A 93 -3.78 -13.48 -14.18
C ILE A 93 -2.50 -12.91 -13.56
N GLY A 94 -1.91 -11.88 -14.17
CA GLY A 94 -0.71 -11.23 -13.65
C GLY A 94 -0.95 -10.58 -12.28
N MET A 95 -2.07 -9.88 -12.10
CA MET A 95 -2.46 -9.31 -10.81
C MET A 95 -2.74 -10.38 -9.76
N LEU A 96 -3.42 -11.46 -10.12
CA LEU A 96 -3.67 -12.58 -9.21
C LEU A 96 -2.35 -13.24 -8.79
N ALA A 97 -1.45 -13.51 -9.73
CA ALA A 97 -0.12 -14.06 -9.44
C ALA A 97 0.69 -13.14 -8.52
N ALA A 98 0.70 -11.83 -8.77
CA ALA A 98 1.35 -10.85 -7.92
C ALA A 98 0.72 -10.77 -6.51
N GLY A 99 -0.61 -10.88 -6.42
CA GLY A 99 -1.34 -10.99 -5.15
C GLY A 99 -0.93 -12.24 -4.36
N LEU A 100 -0.86 -13.40 -5.03
CA LEU A 100 -0.41 -14.66 -4.42
C LEU A 100 1.06 -14.60 -3.96
N LEU A 101 1.96 -14.01 -4.75
CA LEU A 101 3.34 -13.76 -4.35
C LEU A 101 3.43 -12.86 -3.12
N THR A 102 2.60 -11.81 -3.08
CA THR A 102 2.48 -10.92 -1.92
C THR A 102 2.07 -11.70 -0.68
N LEU A 103 1.00 -12.49 -0.78
CA LEU A 103 0.46 -13.25 0.34
C LEU A 103 1.46 -14.31 0.82
N ALA A 104 2.10 -15.04 -0.09
CA ALA A 104 3.09 -16.05 0.25
C ALA A 104 4.31 -15.44 0.97
N GLY A 105 4.86 -14.34 0.45
CA GLY A 105 5.97 -13.63 1.07
C GLY A 105 5.60 -13.04 2.44
N LEU A 106 4.39 -12.49 2.55
CA LEU A 106 3.86 -11.97 3.82
C LEU A 106 3.68 -13.08 4.87
N ALA A 107 3.08 -14.20 4.49
CA ALA A 107 2.91 -15.36 5.36
C ALA A 107 4.27 -15.90 5.83
N ALA A 108 5.25 -16.02 4.93
CA ALA A 108 6.62 -16.39 5.27
C ALA A 108 7.28 -15.38 6.23
N ALA A 109 7.08 -14.07 6.03
CA ALA A 109 7.60 -13.03 6.89
C ALA A 109 6.98 -13.08 8.30
N MET A 110 5.67 -13.34 8.39
CA MET A 110 4.96 -13.53 9.66
C MET A 110 5.40 -14.80 10.37
N LEU A 111 5.52 -15.93 9.67
CA LEU A 111 6.01 -17.19 10.22
C LEU A 111 7.41 -17.01 10.79
N ARG A 112 8.33 -16.40 10.04
CA ARG A 112 9.70 -16.08 10.48
C ARG A 112 9.72 -15.26 11.77
N ARG A 113 8.81 -14.29 11.92
CA ARG A 113 8.72 -13.47 13.14
C ARG A 113 8.21 -14.24 14.36
N ARG A 114 7.44 -15.33 14.15
CA ARG A 114 7.01 -16.21 15.23
C ARG A 114 8.07 -17.26 15.60
N THR A 115 8.75 -17.82 14.61
CA THR A 115 9.61 -19.00 14.82
C THR A 115 11.07 -18.64 15.11
N ASN A 116 11.57 -17.51 14.63
CA ASN A 116 12.94 -17.11 14.89
C ASN A 116 13.03 -16.24 16.16
N HIS A 117 13.65 -16.79 17.21
CA HIS A 117 13.81 -16.13 18.51
C HIS A 117 14.45 -14.73 18.43
N LYS A 118 15.50 -14.55 17.61
CA LYS A 118 16.17 -13.24 17.47
C LYS A 118 15.24 -12.19 16.87
N ILE A 119 14.39 -12.60 15.94
CA ILE A 119 13.43 -11.72 15.27
C ILE A 119 12.22 -11.45 16.16
N ALA A 120 11.75 -12.45 16.90
CA ALA A 120 10.62 -12.34 17.80
C ALA A 120 10.86 -11.26 18.88
N ILE A 121 12.05 -11.24 19.48
CA ILE A 121 12.41 -10.27 20.53
C ILE A 121 12.38 -8.82 20.04
N VAL A 122 12.76 -8.57 18.77
CA VAL A 122 12.80 -7.21 18.19
C VAL A 122 11.52 -6.85 17.42
N THR A 123 10.50 -7.72 17.44
CA THR A 123 9.22 -7.46 16.77
C THR A 123 8.30 -6.71 17.73
N SER A 124 7.82 -5.54 17.31
CA SER A 124 6.91 -4.71 18.10
C SER A 124 5.43 -5.06 17.87
N PRO A 125 4.51 -4.65 18.76
CA PRO A 125 3.07 -4.76 18.50
C PRO A 125 2.63 -4.03 17.22
N ALA A 126 3.25 -2.88 16.91
CA ALA A 126 2.97 -2.14 15.68
C ALA A 126 3.35 -2.92 14.41
N ASP A 127 4.39 -3.77 14.47
CA ASP A 127 4.74 -4.68 13.38
C ASP A 127 3.61 -5.70 13.15
N TRP A 128 3.06 -6.27 14.22
CA TRP A 128 1.97 -7.23 14.10
C TRP A 128 0.69 -6.60 13.59
N ILE A 129 0.32 -5.41 14.08
CA ILE A 129 -0.86 -4.67 13.59
C ILE A 129 -0.77 -4.49 12.08
N ILE A 130 0.36 -3.99 11.58
CA ILE A 130 0.47 -3.70 10.16
C ILE A 130 0.58 -4.96 9.29
N LEU A 131 1.23 -6.02 9.79
CA LEU A 131 1.27 -7.32 9.11
C LEU A 131 -0.14 -7.94 9.02
N MET A 132 -0.96 -7.83 10.06
CA MET A 132 -2.34 -8.32 10.04
C MET A 132 -3.23 -7.50 9.09
N LEU A 133 -3.08 -6.18 9.07
CA LEU A 133 -3.81 -5.33 8.11
C LEU A 133 -3.40 -5.66 6.66
N LEU A 134 -2.11 -5.86 6.39
CA LEU A 134 -1.63 -6.27 5.07
C LEU A 134 -2.09 -7.69 4.70
N LEU A 135 -2.19 -8.59 5.68
CA LEU A 135 -2.71 -9.95 5.47
C LEU A 135 -4.18 -9.89 5.05
N ALA A 136 -4.99 -9.14 5.80
CA ALA A 136 -6.38 -8.91 5.45
C ALA A 136 -6.53 -8.24 4.07
N GLN A 137 -5.66 -7.28 3.74
CA GLN A 137 -5.67 -6.61 2.43
C GLN A 137 -5.36 -7.59 1.29
N ALA A 138 -4.28 -8.38 1.42
CA ALA A 138 -3.87 -9.32 0.39
C ALA A 138 -4.91 -10.45 0.21
N THR A 139 -5.40 -11.03 1.31
CA THR A 139 -6.39 -12.10 1.26
C THR A 139 -7.72 -11.62 0.69
N SER A 140 -8.22 -10.45 1.10
CA SER A 140 -9.45 -9.89 0.51
C SER A 140 -9.27 -9.54 -0.97
N GLY A 141 -8.11 -9.01 -1.37
CA GLY A 141 -7.81 -8.71 -2.78
C GLY A 141 -7.78 -9.96 -3.67
N ILE A 142 -7.15 -11.04 -3.19
CA ILE A 142 -7.17 -12.34 -3.88
C ILE A 142 -8.59 -12.89 -3.95
N GLY A 143 -9.36 -12.82 -2.85
CA GLY A 143 -10.76 -13.24 -2.83
C GLY A 143 -11.60 -12.49 -3.87
N ILE A 144 -11.42 -11.18 -3.99
CA ILE A 144 -12.08 -10.36 -5.02
C ILE A 144 -11.66 -10.82 -6.42
N ALA A 145 -10.37 -11.01 -6.67
CA ALA A 145 -9.89 -11.45 -7.99
C ALA A 145 -10.49 -12.82 -8.40
N MET A 146 -10.75 -13.70 -7.45
CA MET A 146 -11.32 -15.03 -7.71
C MET A 146 -12.86 -15.02 -7.85
N MET A 147 -13.56 -14.24 -7.01
CA MET A 147 -15.03 -14.27 -6.92
C MET A 147 -15.72 -13.14 -7.68
N HIS A 148 -15.01 -12.07 -8.00
CA HIS A 148 -15.50 -10.91 -8.74
C HIS A 148 -14.53 -10.58 -9.89
N PRO A 149 -14.46 -11.44 -10.93
CA PRO A 149 -13.51 -11.30 -12.02
C PRO A 149 -13.62 -9.96 -12.74
N TRP A 150 -12.60 -9.67 -13.55
CA TRP A 150 -12.52 -8.43 -14.34
C TRP A 150 -12.34 -7.19 -13.46
N GLY A 151 -11.59 -7.39 -12.37
CA GLY A 151 -11.23 -6.39 -11.37
C GLY A 151 -10.78 -5.09 -11.98
N SER A 152 -9.89 -5.18 -12.96
CA SER A 152 -9.32 -4.03 -13.66
C SER A 152 -10.37 -3.12 -14.32
N SER A 153 -11.37 -3.72 -14.98
CA SER A 153 -12.41 -2.99 -15.71
C SER A 153 -13.39 -2.32 -14.76
N TRP A 154 -13.98 -3.08 -13.82
CA TRP A 154 -14.96 -2.50 -12.92
C TRP A 154 -14.32 -1.60 -11.87
N PHE A 155 -13.07 -1.82 -11.45
CA PHE A 155 -12.36 -0.87 -10.56
C PHE A 155 -12.24 0.50 -11.23
N ALA A 156 -11.79 0.54 -12.50
CA ALA A 156 -11.60 1.78 -13.24
C ALA A 156 -12.90 2.56 -13.47
N ILE A 157 -14.04 1.87 -13.63
CA ILE A 157 -15.34 2.50 -13.91
C ILE A 157 -16.13 2.80 -12.62
N ALA A 158 -15.94 2.01 -11.56
CA ALA A 158 -16.80 2.03 -10.39
C ALA A 158 -16.09 2.60 -9.14
N VAL A 159 -14.89 2.11 -8.83
CA VAL A 159 -14.13 2.51 -7.64
C VAL A 159 -13.35 3.80 -7.87
N THR A 160 -12.75 3.98 -9.05
CA THR A 160 -12.01 5.20 -9.38
C THR A 160 -12.85 6.47 -9.25
N PRO A 161 -14.11 6.55 -9.75
CA PRO A 161 -14.95 7.74 -9.54
C PRO A 161 -15.26 8.01 -8.05
N TYR A 162 -15.46 6.97 -7.24
CA TYR A 162 -15.63 7.13 -5.79
C TYR A 162 -14.36 7.69 -5.12
N LEU A 163 -13.19 7.14 -5.44
CA LEU A 163 -11.93 7.64 -4.88
C LEU A 163 -11.67 9.10 -5.30
N ARG A 164 -12.02 9.46 -6.54
CA ARG A 164 -11.97 10.85 -7.01
C ARG A 164 -12.95 11.74 -6.27
N SER A 165 -14.16 11.29 -5.99
CA SER A 165 -15.17 12.08 -5.29
C SER A 165 -14.79 12.36 -3.82
N VAL A 166 -14.14 11.39 -3.16
CA VAL A 166 -13.45 11.60 -1.87
C VAL A 166 -12.32 12.65 -2.00
N ALA A 167 -11.48 12.54 -3.04
CA ALA A 167 -10.37 13.48 -3.23
C ALA A 167 -10.84 14.92 -3.53
N THR A 168 -11.99 15.09 -4.18
CA THR A 168 -12.63 16.39 -4.46
C THR A 168 -13.55 16.87 -3.33
N LEU A 169 -13.52 16.23 -2.16
CA LEU A 169 -14.31 16.60 -0.98
C LEU A 169 -15.85 16.54 -1.19
N ASN A 170 -16.31 15.72 -2.12
CA ASN A 170 -17.75 15.51 -2.40
C ASN A 170 -18.03 14.00 -2.59
N PRO A 171 -17.95 13.20 -1.51
CA PRO A 171 -17.92 11.75 -1.59
C PRO A 171 -19.30 11.19 -2.01
N THR A 172 -19.30 10.36 -3.04
CA THR A 172 -20.51 9.77 -3.62
C THR A 172 -20.58 8.27 -3.37
N LEU A 173 -21.59 7.83 -2.63
CA LEU A 173 -21.74 6.41 -2.24
C LEU A 173 -22.51 5.55 -3.23
N THR A 174 -23.07 6.15 -4.29
CA THR A 174 -23.98 5.48 -5.24
C THR A 174 -23.47 4.13 -5.73
N VAL A 175 -22.18 4.07 -6.07
CA VAL A 175 -21.57 2.86 -6.61
C VAL A 175 -21.02 1.95 -5.51
N VAL A 176 -20.31 2.49 -4.52
CA VAL A 176 -19.66 1.68 -3.47
C VAL A 176 -20.66 1.07 -2.49
N GLY A 177 -21.78 1.75 -2.21
CA GLY A 177 -22.84 1.25 -1.34
C GLY A 177 -23.50 -0.03 -1.85
N ALA A 178 -23.50 -0.25 -3.16
CA ALA A 178 -24.06 -1.45 -3.79
C ALA A 178 -23.02 -2.58 -4.03
N MET A 179 -21.73 -2.33 -3.74
CA MET A 179 -20.68 -3.32 -4.00
C MET A 179 -20.78 -4.54 -3.07
N PRO A 180 -20.29 -5.71 -3.52
CA PRO A 180 -20.16 -6.89 -2.67
C PRO A 180 -19.41 -6.58 -1.38
N TRP A 181 -19.81 -7.22 -0.28
CA TRP A 181 -19.27 -6.97 1.05
C TRP A 181 -17.74 -7.10 1.12
N MET A 182 -17.16 -8.00 0.32
CA MET A 182 -15.72 -8.23 0.29
C MET A 182 -14.96 -7.06 -0.36
N VAL A 183 -15.53 -6.44 -1.40
CA VAL A 183 -15.00 -5.21 -2.01
C VAL A 183 -15.07 -4.06 -1.01
N LYS A 184 -16.20 -3.92 -0.32
CA LYS A 184 -16.39 -2.97 0.77
C LYS A 184 -15.32 -3.14 1.86
N LEU A 185 -15.09 -4.37 2.33
CA LEU A 185 -14.07 -4.69 3.33
C LEU A 185 -12.66 -4.33 2.84
N HIS A 186 -12.33 -4.64 1.59
CA HIS A 186 -11.03 -4.32 1.00
C HIS A 186 -10.77 -2.81 0.92
N ILE A 187 -11.80 -2.00 0.59
CA ILE A 187 -11.72 -0.54 0.59
C ILE A 187 -11.54 0.00 2.01
N ILE A 188 -12.34 -0.47 2.97
CA ILE A 188 -12.24 -0.08 4.38
C ILE A 188 -10.83 -0.38 4.91
N ASN A 189 -10.34 -1.59 4.69
CA ASN A 189 -9.02 -2.00 5.16
C ASN A 189 -7.88 -1.24 4.46
N ALA A 190 -8.05 -0.84 3.19
CA ALA A 190 -7.10 0.04 2.51
C ALA A 190 -6.94 1.39 3.24
N PHE A 191 -8.06 2.02 3.63
CA PHE A 191 -8.02 3.26 4.41
C PHE A 191 -7.44 3.04 5.81
N LEU A 192 -7.69 1.90 6.46
CA LEU A 192 -7.04 1.56 7.73
C LEU A 192 -5.53 1.42 7.58
N VAL A 193 -5.04 0.72 6.54
CA VAL A 193 -3.60 0.62 6.24
C VAL A 193 -2.99 2.01 6.08
N ILE A 194 -3.64 2.91 5.34
CA ILE A 194 -3.19 4.30 5.17
C ILE A 194 -3.15 5.04 6.52
N GLY A 195 -4.20 4.94 7.32
CA GLY A 195 -4.29 5.60 8.63
C GLY A 195 -3.24 5.11 9.64
N PHE A 196 -2.90 3.81 9.62
CA PHE A 196 -1.88 3.21 10.49
C PHE A 196 -0.45 3.36 9.95
N LEU A 197 -0.27 3.64 8.66
CA LEU A 197 1.02 3.84 8.01
C LEU A 197 1.99 4.74 8.81
N PRO A 198 1.63 5.96 9.24
CA PRO A 198 2.59 6.87 9.90
C PRO A 198 3.07 6.37 11.27
N PHE A 199 2.39 5.41 11.89
CA PHE A 199 2.74 4.86 13.21
C PHE A 199 3.55 3.56 13.13
N THR A 200 3.71 3.01 11.93
CA THR A 200 4.33 1.70 11.72
C THR A 200 5.63 1.85 10.93
N ARG A 201 6.25 0.71 10.61
CA ARG A 201 7.41 0.68 9.70
C ARG A 201 7.06 1.04 8.25
N LEU A 202 5.79 1.08 7.85
CA LEU A 202 5.41 1.39 6.45
C LEU A 202 5.81 2.80 6.00
N VAL A 203 6.18 3.70 6.92
CA VAL A 203 6.78 5.00 6.58
C VAL A 203 7.97 4.90 5.62
N HIS A 204 8.66 3.75 5.57
CA HIS A 204 9.76 3.52 4.62
C HIS A 204 9.34 3.67 3.15
N VAL A 205 8.07 3.43 2.81
CA VAL A 205 7.54 3.60 1.45
C VAL A 205 7.60 5.07 1.01
N LEU A 206 7.48 6.01 1.96
CA LEU A 206 7.52 7.45 1.68
C LEU A 206 8.92 7.98 1.40
N VAL A 207 9.96 7.17 1.67
CA VAL A 207 11.37 7.53 1.48
C VAL A 207 12.06 6.58 0.50
N ALA A 208 11.31 6.09 -0.49
CA ALA A 208 11.85 5.31 -1.59
C ALA A 208 13.03 6.06 -2.23
N PRO A 209 14.19 5.41 -2.48
CA PRO A 209 15.42 6.07 -2.90
C PRO A 209 15.42 6.43 -4.40
N ILE A 210 14.31 6.96 -4.93
CA ILE A 210 14.16 7.35 -6.33
C ILE A 210 15.25 8.36 -6.77
N PRO A 211 15.60 9.40 -5.97
CA PRO A 211 16.66 10.33 -6.35
C PRO A 211 18.05 9.69 -6.49
N TYR A 212 18.26 8.49 -5.94
CA TYR A 212 19.54 7.79 -6.03
C TYR A 212 19.91 7.46 -7.49
N LEU A 213 18.92 7.26 -8.36
CA LEU A 213 19.12 6.99 -9.79
C LEU A 213 19.89 8.10 -10.52
N TRP A 214 19.83 9.34 -10.03
CA TRP A 214 20.56 10.50 -10.59
C TRP A 214 21.59 11.09 -9.61
N ARG A 215 21.79 10.48 -8.44
CA ARG A 215 22.69 11.01 -7.42
C ARG A 215 24.14 10.68 -7.77
N ARG A 216 25.03 11.68 -7.70
CA ARG A 216 26.47 11.45 -7.81
C ARG A 216 26.96 10.50 -6.70
N PRO A 217 27.92 9.58 -6.98
CA PRO A 217 28.44 8.67 -5.96
C PRO A 217 28.97 9.39 -4.72
N GLN A 218 29.77 10.44 -4.95
CA GLN A 218 30.34 11.27 -3.89
C GLN A 218 29.42 12.44 -3.55
N VAL A 219 29.09 12.58 -2.26
CA VAL A 219 28.38 13.74 -1.72
C VAL A 219 29.20 14.32 -0.59
N VAL A 220 29.66 15.56 -0.76
CA VAL A 220 30.44 16.31 0.23
C VAL A 220 29.52 17.28 0.94
N ARG A 221 29.52 17.25 2.28
CA ARG A 221 28.85 18.24 3.11
C ARG A 221 29.90 19.20 3.65
N TRP A 222 29.82 20.45 3.24
CA TRP A 222 30.74 21.50 3.68
C TRP A 222 30.29 22.10 5.01
N TYR A 223 31.20 22.22 5.96
CA TYR A 223 30.95 22.87 7.26
C TYR A 223 31.02 24.41 7.19
N ARG A 224 31.61 24.94 6.10
CA ARG A 224 31.72 26.37 5.84
C ARG A 224 30.85 26.73 4.64
N ARG A 225 30.20 27.90 4.67
CA ARG A 225 29.55 28.45 3.47
C ARG A 225 30.59 28.50 2.33
N PRO A 226 30.30 27.99 1.13
CA PRO A 226 31.22 28.10 0.00
C PRO A 226 31.56 29.59 -0.19
N ALA A 227 32.85 29.92 -0.25
CA ALA A 227 33.25 31.25 -0.66
C ALA A 227 32.66 31.47 -2.07
N ALA A 228 31.89 32.56 -2.25
CA ALA A 228 31.32 32.88 -3.55
C ALA A 228 32.44 32.82 -4.59
N ALA A 229 32.28 31.96 -5.60
CA ALA A 229 33.25 31.86 -6.68
C ALA A 229 33.38 33.25 -7.30
N ARG A 230 34.54 33.88 -7.12
CA ARG A 230 34.84 35.15 -7.78
C ARG A 230 34.98 34.83 -9.26
N SER A 231 34.07 35.38 -10.08
CA SER A 231 34.15 35.39 -11.54
C SER A 231 35.35 36.18 -12.01
#